data_AF-A0A1K0IQH3-F1
#
_entry.id   AF-A0A1K0IQH3-F1
#
_cell.length_a   1.000
_cell.length_b   1.000
_cell.length_c   1.000
_cell.angle_alpha   90.00
_cell.angle_beta   90.00
_cell.angle_gamma   90.00
#
_symmetry.space_group_name_H-M   'P 1'
#
loop_
_entity.id
_entity.type
_entity.pdbx_description
1 polymer ?
#
loop_
_entity_poly.entity_id
_entity_poly.type
_entity_poly.pdbx_seq_one_letter_code
_entity_poly.pdbx_strand_id
1 'polypeptide(L)'
;MKTKQVTPVLALLLVSAAFTAVAAEPAKVSGALALRVQHELSALGADGVRRDIYFAERVYREGGTVWIEREIPHGAHDEAGHAKADKGHKHMDMSAAARWIERQPSGKLSVRLVSDAMRKTFEVSPAEYGNIGFDGSWATAYHLLDPAALKTMSASGAARGGVQEYRAKRGDEQVTVQWDVAGQYPRLVQSRNASGTQKKITRVTAAALPQPAPWNRTRPYAKGEYTDLMD
;
A
#
# COMPACT_ATOMS: atom_id res chain seq x y z
N MET A 1 4.24 21.32 32.58
CA MET A 1 3.26 21.15 31.48
C MET A 1 3.90 20.25 30.43
N LYS A 2 3.40 19.02 30.24
CA LYS A 2 3.93 18.08 29.24
C LYS A 2 3.21 18.32 27.91
N THR A 3 3.92 18.91 26.95
CA THR A 3 3.45 19.08 25.58
C THR A 3 3.43 17.71 24.91
N LYS A 4 2.23 17.13 24.74
CA LYS A 4 2.05 15.95 23.89
C LYS A 4 2.32 16.38 22.45
N GLN A 5 3.38 15.84 21.83
CA GLN A 5 3.54 15.91 20.38
C GLN A 5 2.35 15.17 19.76
N VAL A 6 1.49 15.92 19.09
CA VAL A 6 0.41 15.36 18.29
C VAL A 6 0.99 15.11 16.91
N THR A 7 1.34 13.85 16.64
CA THR A 7 1.63 13.41 15.28
C THR A 7 0.37 13.63 14.45
N PRO A 8 0.40 14.43 13.37
CA PRO A 8 -0.79 14.60 12.54
C PRO A 8 -1.02 13.30 11.78
N VAL A 9 -2.00 12.53 12.25
CA VAL A 9 -2.61 11.44 11.47
C VAL A 9 -3.28 12.11 10.28
N LEU A 10 -2.69 11.95 9.09
CA LEU A 10 -3.31 12.37 7.85
C LEU A 10 -4.48 11.42 7.58
N ALA A 11 -5.65 11.79 8.11
CA ALA A 11 -6.88 11.04 7.94
C ALA A 11 -7.26 10.98 6.46
N LEU A 12 -7.22 9.77 5.90
CA LEU A 12 -7.72 9.47 4.57
C LEU A 12 -9.26 9.48 4.64
N LEU A 13 -9.90 10.61 4.31
CA LEU A 13 -11.36 10.68 4.18
C LEU A 13 -11.78 9.89 2.92
N LEU A 14 -12.24 8.66 3.12
CA LEU A 14 -12.97 7.89 2.11
C LEU A 14 -14.43 7.77 2.56
N VAL A 15 -15.31 8.39 1.78
CA VAL A 15 -16.76 8.36 1.98
C VAL A 15 -17.25 6.94 1.67
N SER A 16 -17.87 6.29 2.67
CA SER A 16 -18.61 5.04 2.47
C SER A 16 -19.92 5.33 1.74
N ALA A 17 -20.02 4.91 0.49
CA ALA A 17 -21.29 4.78 -0.20
C ALA A 17 -21.77 3.33 -0.06
N ALA A 18 -22.97 3.15 0.49
CA ALA A 18 -23.64 1.85 0.52
C ALA A 18 -23.99 1.44 -0.91
N PHE A 19 -23.40 0.34 -1.41
CA PHE A 19 -23.72 -0.23 -2.70
C PHE A 19 -24.35 -1.61 -2.53
N THR A 20 -25.49 -1.79 -3.19
CA THR A 20 -26.13 -3.08 -3.45
C THR A 20 -25.23 -3.94 -4.32
N ALA A 21 -25.07 -5.20 -3.95
CA ALA A 21 -24.19 -6.15 -4.62
C ALA A 21 -24.75 -6.52 -6.00
N VAL A 22 -24.13 -6.00 -7.07
CA VAL A 22 -24.20 -6.59 -8.40
C VAL A 22 -23.13 -7.67 -8.49
N ALA A 23 -23.54 -8.89 -8.85
CA ALA A 23 -22.64 -10.00 -9.11
C ALA A 23 -21.65 -9.62 -10.21
N ALA A 24 -20.38 -9.51 -9.84
CA ALA A 24 -19.28 -9.28 -10.78
C ALA A 24 -18.99 -10.59 -11.52
N GLU A 25 -18.98 -10.54 -12.86
CA GLU A 25 -18.45 -11.62 -13.69
C GLU A 25 -16.99 -11.94 -13.27
N PRO A 26 -16.57 -13.21 -13.30
CA PRO A 26 -15.21 -13.59 -12.94
C PRO A 26 -14.24 -12.92 -13.93
N ALA A 27 -13.51 -11.92 -13.43
CA ALA A 27 -12.43 -11.30 -14.17
C ALA A 27 -11.45 -12.40 -14.63
N LYS A 28 -11.09 -12.41 -15.92
CA LYS A 28 -9.99 -13.22 -16.45
C LYS A 28 -8.82 -13.13 -15.49
N VAL A 29 -8.31 -14.28 -15.04
CA VAL A 29 -7.14 -14.37 -14.16
C VAL A 29 -5.98 -13.66 -14.85
N SER A 30 -5.71 -12.43 -14.40
CA SER A 30 -4.47 -11.73 -14.70
C SER A 30 -3.34 -12.64 -14.21
N GLY A 31 -2.39 -12.96 -15.09
CA GLY A 31 -1.19 -13.71 -14.71
C GLY A 31 -0.43 -13.01 -13.57
N ALA A 32 0.54 -13.72 -13.00
CA ALA A 32 1.42 -13.17 -11.98
C ALA A 32 2.03 -11.83 -12.43
N LEU A 33 2.05 -10.85 -11.54
CA LEU A 33 2.61 -9.53 -11.79
C LEU A 33 3.44 -9.08 -10.59
N ALA A 34 4.68 -8.70 -10.85
CA ALA A 34 5.55 -8.04 -9.89
C ALA A 34 5.71 -6.56 -10.27
N LEU A 35 5.60 -5.69 -9.28
CA LEU A 35 5.66 -4.25 -9.41
C LEU A 35 6.60 -3.68 -8.36
N ARG A 36 7.31 -2.61 -8.73
CA ARG A 36 7.98 -1.72 -7.79
C ARG A 36 7.20 -0.42 -7.73
N VAL A 37 6.82 -0.04 -6.51
CA VAL A 37 6.00 1.14 -6.21
C VAL A 37 6.86 2.12 -5.44
N GLN A 38 7.09 3.32 -5.99
CA GLN A 38 7.83 4.39 -5.33
C GLN A 38 6.86 5.48 -4.91
N HIS A 39 7.00 5.95 -3.67
CA HIS A 39 6.18 7.00 -3.09
C HIS A 39 7.05 8.20 -2.76
N GLU A 40 6.59 9.37 -3.19
CA GLU A 40 7.15 10.68 -2.85
C GLU A 40 6.03 11.54 -2.27
N LEU A 41 6.20 12.03 -1.05
CA LEU A 41 5.26 12.95 -0.42
C LEU A 41 6.03 14.19 0.02
N SER A 42 5.54 15.37 -0.35
CA SER A 42 6.08 16.66 0.07
C SER A 42 4.95 17.48 0.66
N ALA A 43 5.14 17.99 1.88
CA ALA A 43 4.18 18.88 2.53
C ALA A 43 4.90 20.05 3.23
N LEU A 44 4.46 21.27 2.95
CA LEU A 44 4.84 22.47 3.70
C LEU A 44 3.86 22.68 4.87
N GLY A 45 4.38 22.61 6.09
CA GLY A 45 3.61 22.88 7.31
C GLY A 45 3.38 24.37 7.55
N ALA A 46 2.42 24.68 8.43
CA ALA A 46 2.16 26.06 8.86
C ALA A 46 3.33 26.69 9.64
N ASP A 47 4.25 25.84 10.14
CA ASP A 47 5.53 26.21 10.75
C ASP A 47 6.60 26.66 9.72
N GLY A 48 6.26 26.65 8.42
CA GLY A 48 7.21 26.93 7.34
C GLY A 48 8.17 25.77 7.05
N VAL A 49 8.00 24.62 7.70
CA VAL A 49 8.87 23.45 7.52
C VAL A 49 8.34 22.55 6.42
N ARG A 50 9.17 22.27 5.41
CA ARG A 50 8.91 21.23 4.42
C ARG A 50 9.32 19.87 4.96
N ARG A 51 8.42 18.90 4.82
CA ARG A 51 8.67 17.48 5.13
C ARG A 51 8.53 16.69 3.85
N ASP A 52 9.61 16.01 3.49
CA ASP A 52 9.67 15.13 2.32
C ASP A 52 9.82 13.68 2.80
N ILE A 53 9.00 12.78 2.25
CA ILE A 53 9.00 11.36 2.56
C ILE A 53 9.20 10.60 1.26
N TYR A 54 10.18 9.69 1.28
CA TYR A 54 10.52 8.81 0.17
C TYR A 54 10.61 7.38 0.64
N PHE A 55 9.89 6.48 -0.02
CA PHE A 55 10.06 5.05 0.18
C PHE A 55 9.59 4.26 -1.04
N ALA A 56 9.99 2.99 -1.10
CA ALA A 56 9.53 2.09 -2.14
C ALA A 56 8.99 0.80 -1.54
N GLU A 57 8.08 0.15 -2.27
CA GLU A 57 7.50 -1.15 -1.95
C GLU A 57 7.63 -2.07 -3.17
N ARG A 58 7.79 -3.37 -2.91
CA ARG A 58 7.60 -4.43 -3.89
C ARG A 58 6.20 -4.98 -3.71
N VAL A 59 5.47 -5.07 -4.81
CA VAL A 59 4.14 -5.66 -4.86
C VAL A 59 4.18 -6.86 -5.78
N TYR A 60 3.71 -8.01 -5.31
CA TYR A 60 3.51 -9.19 -6.14
C TYR A 60 2.07 -9.65 -6.00
N ARG A 61 1.39 -9.85 -7.13
CA ARG A 61 0.01 -10.35 -7.14
C ARG A 61 -0.11 -11.53 -8.10
N GLU A 62 -0.87 -12.53 -7.68
CA GLU A 62 -1.16 -13.71 -8.48
C GLU A 62 -2.49 -14.30 -8.01
N GLY A 63 -3.46 -14.41 -8.93
CA GLY A 63 -4.79 -14.91 -8.63
C GLY A 63 -5.47 -14.12 -7.50
N GLY A 64 -5.83 -14.80 -6.41
CA GLY A 64 -6.47 -14.20 -5.24
C GLY A 64 -5.50 -13.68 -4.17
N THR A 65 -4.21 -13.54 -4.47
CA THR A 65 -3.18 -13.19 -3.49
C THR A 65 -2.42 -11.93 -3.88
N VAL A 66 -2.15 -11.06 -2.90
CA VAL A 66 -1.27 -9.89 -3.01
C VAL A 66 -0.25 -9.93 -1.86
N TRP A 67 1.00 -9.66 -2.21
CA TRP A 67 2.11 -9.43 -1.29
C TRP A 67 2.60 -8.00 -1.47
N ILE A 68 2.75 -7.26 -0.37
CA ILE A 68 3.31 -5.90 -0.36
C ILE A 68 4.43 -5.85 0.67
N GLU A 69 5.62 -5.47 0.28
CA GLU A 69 6.80 -5.46 1.16
C GLU A 69 7.60 -4.19 0.97
N ARG A 70 7.98 -3.54 2.07
CA ARG A 70 8.84 -2.35 2.02
C ARG A 70 10.21 -2.71 1.45
N GLU A 71 10.71 -1.91 0.50
CA GLU A 71 12.13 -1.91 0.14
C GLU A 71 12.88 -1.12 1.20
N ILE A 72 13.58 -1.83 2.08
CA ILE A 72 14.45 -1.24 3.09
C ILE A 72 15.86 -1.10 2.51
N PRO A 73 16.41 0.13 2.41
CA PRO A 73 17.80 0.32 2.04
C PRO A 73 18.76 -0.34 3.05
N HIS A 74 19.87 -0.89 2.56
CA HIS A 74 20.92 -1.40 3.42
C HIS A 74 21.37 -0.33 4.43
N GLY A 75 21.44 -0.67 5.72
CA GLY A 75 21.81 0.25 6.80
C GLY A 75 20.68 1.15 7.33
N ALA A 76 19.48 1.14 6.72
CA ALA A 76 18.32 1.87 7.28
C ALA A 76 17.70 1.15 8.50
N HIS A 77 17.88 -0.17 8.56
CA HIS A 77 17.61 -1.00 9.74
C HIS A 77 18.93 -1.64 10.17
N ASP A 78 19.72 -0.93 10.97
CA ASP A 78 20.87 -1.57 11.62
C ASP A 78 20.34 -2.55 12.68
N GLU A 79 20.38 -3.84 12.37
CA GLU A 79 20.23 -4.93 13.35
C GLU A 79 21.20 -4.75 14.54
N ALA A 80 22.32 -4.04 14.33
CA ALA A 80 23.30 -3.69 15.36
C ALA A 80 22.77 -2.71 16.43
N GLY A 81 21.83 -1.81 16.09
CA GLY A 81 21.17 -0.93 17.05
C GLY A 81 20.19 -1.68 17.97
N HIS A 82 19.66 -2.81 17.50
CA HIS A 82 18.75 -3.68 18.26
C HIS A 82 19.46 -4.83 18.97
N ALA A 83 20.72 -5.12 18.66
CA ALA A 83 21.54 -6.11 19.36
C ALA A 83 22.06 -5.62 20.73
N LYS A 84 21.99 -4.31 21.00
CA LYS A 84 22.45 -3.68 22.25
C LYS A 84 21.31 -3.32 23.21
N ALA A 85 20.05 -3.55 22.83
CA ALA A 85 18.91 -3.38 23.73
C ALA A 85 18.78 -4.64 24.61
N ASP A 86 19.48 -4.62 25.74
CA ASP A 86 19.32 -5.59 26.81
C ASP A 86 17.85 -5.74 27.20
N LYS A 87 17.32 -6.96 27.09
CA LYS A 87 16.08 -7.44 27.74
C LYS A 87 14.79 -6.63 27.50
N GLY A 88 14.68 -5.87 26.41
CA GLY A 88 13.46 -5.20 25.96
C GLY A 88 12.89 -5.84 24.70
N HIS A 89 11.58 -6.02 24.63
CA HIS A 89 10.86 -6.69 23.54
C HIS A 89 11.26 -6.15 22.16
N LYS A 90 11.56 -7.06 21.22
CA LYS A 90 11.81 -6.69 19.82
C LYS A 90 10.47 -6.31 19.18
N HIS A 91 10.15 -5.01 19.15
CA HIS A 91 8.97 -4.54 18.44
C HIS A 91 9.23 -4.59 16.92
N MET A 92 8.29 -5.17 16.19
CA MET A 92 8.27 -5.18 14.74
C MET A 92 7.73 -3.84 14.24
N ASP A 93 8.40 -3.22 13.26
CA ASP A 93 7.82 -2.07 12.56
C ASP A 93 6.67 -2.53 11.66
N MET A 94 5.44 -2.40 12.17
CA MET A 94 4.22 -2.83 11.51
C MET A 94 3.96 -2.08 10.18
N SER A 95 4.52 -0.88 10.02
CA SER A 95 4.38 -0.06 8.81
C SER A 95 5.36 -0.44 7.70
N ALA A 96 6.48 -1.08 8.07
CA ALA A 96 7.49 -1.62 7.16
C ALA A 96 7.31 -3.13 6.90
N ALA A 97 6.57 -3.81 7.77
CA ALA A 97 6.25 -5.22 7.67
C ALA A 97 5.66 -5.62 6.32
N ALA A 98 6.03 -6.80 5.83
CA ALA A 98 5.39 -7.35 4.65
C ALA A 98 3.94 -7.72 4.95
N ARG A 99 3.04 -7.32 4.06
CA ARG A 99 1.60 -7.59 4.10
C ARG A 99 1.27 -8.67 3.09
N TRP A 100 0.66 -9.74 3.59
CA TRP A 100 0.14 -10.84 2.78
C TRP A 100 -1.39 -10.83 2.82
N ILE A 101 -2.01 -10.51 1.70
CA ILE A 101 -3.45 -10.31 1.55
C ILE A 101 -3.99 -11.39 0.62
N GLU A 102 -4.96 -12.16 1.09
CA GLU A 102 -5.64 -13.19 0.32
C GLU A 102 -7.14 -12.92 0.28
N ARG A 103 -7.72 -12.92 -0.91
CA ARG A 103 -9.16 -12.85 -1.12
C ARG A 103 -9.73 -14.26 -1.21
N GLN A 104 -10.54 -14.63 -0.23
CA GLN A 104 -11.23 -15.91 -0.19
C GLN A 104 -12.35 -15.96 -1.25
N PRO A 105 -12.83 -17.16 -1.62
CA PRO A 105 -13.96 -17.31 -2.55
C PRO A 105 -15.23 -16.57 -2.11
N SER A 106 -15.44 -16.42 -0.80
CA SER A 106 -16.55 -15.65 -0.20
C SER A 106 -16.43 -14.13 -0.41
N GLY A 107 -15.29 -13.64 -0.91
CA GLY A 107 -14.95 -12.23 -0.99
C GLY A 107 -14.34 -11.65 0.29
N LYS A 108 -14.30 -12.41 1.39
CA LYS A 108 -13.62 -12.00 2.64
C LYS A 108 -12.10 -11.95 2.42
N LEU A 109 -11.46 -10.97 3.05
CA LEU A 109 -9.99 -10.86 3.06
C LEU A 109 -9.40 -11.57 4.29
N SER A 110 -8.32 -12.33 4.07
CA SER A 110 -7.37 -12.71 5.10
C SER A 110 -6.14 -11.83 4.92
N VAL A 111 -5.78 -11.08 5.96
CA VAL A 111 -4.64 -10.16 5.94
C VAL A 111 -3.67 -10.58 7.02
N ARG A 112 -2.40 -10.70 6.67
CA ARG A 112 -1.32 -11.04 7.60
C ARG A 112 -0.18 -10.05 7.50
N LEU A 113 0.41 -9.72 8.64
CA LEU A 113 1.78 -9.20 8.69
C LEU A 113 2.75 -10.37 8.74
N VAL A 114 3.91 -10.22 8.10
CA VAL A 114 4.98 -11.23 8.09
C VAL A 114 6.25 -10.65 8.68
N SER A 115 6.81 -11.37 9.65
CA SER A 115 8.11 -11.07 10.26
C SER A 115 9.09 -12.19 9.94
N ASP A 116 10.05 -11.92 9.06
CA ASP A 116 11.12 -12.88 8.79
C ASP A 116 12.04 -13.03 10.03
N ALA A 117 12.26 -11.93 10.78
CA ALA A 117 13.09 -11.91 11.99
C ALA A 117 12.50 -12.77 13.14
N MET A 118 11.18 -12.73 13.33
CA MET A 118 10.50 -13.56 14.32
C MET A 118 10.12 -14.94 13.76
N ARG A 119 10.24 -15.14 12.44
CA ARG A 119 9.70 -16.28 11.70
C ARG A 119 8.22 -16.53 12.04
N LYS A 120 7.44 -15.45 12.07
CA LYS A 120 6.01 -15.47 12.41
C LYS A 120 5.17 -14.75 11.37
N THR A 121 3.91 -15.17 11.25
CA THR A 121 2.84 -14.43 10.59
C THR A 121 1.77 -14.05 11.59
N PHE A 122 1.22 -12.85 11.50
CA PHE A 122 0.23 -12.31 12.43
C PHE A 122 -1.03 -11.95 11.65
N GLU A 123 -2.15 -12.59 11.94
CA GLU A 123 -3.43 -12.27 11.30
C GLU A 123 -3.95 -10.94 11.82
N VAL A 124 -4.36 -10.05 10.90
CA VAL A 124 -4.83 -8.71 11.21
C VAL A 124 -6.33 -8.66 11.04
N SER A 125 -7.04 -8.23 12.07
CA SER A 125 -8.50 -8.06 11.98
C SER A 125 -8.86 -6.79 11.20
N PRO A 126 -10.07 -6.69 10.61
CA PRO A 126 -10.49 -5.48 9.88
C PRO A 126 -10.42 -4.19 10.69
N ALA A 127 -10.62 -4.25 12.02
CA ALA A 127 -10.51 -3.09 12.91
C ALA A 127 -9.09 -2.53 12.96
N GLU A 128 -8.09 -3.35 12.65
CA GLU A 128 -6.67 -3.05 12.76
C GLU A 128 -6.03 -2.67 11.42
N TYR A 129 -6.77 -2.74 10.31
CA TYR A 129 -6.21 -2.46 8.97
C TYR A 129 -5.60 -1.06 8.86
N GLY A 130 -6.21 -0.05 9.50
CA GLY A 130 -5.68 1.31 9.52
C GLY A 130 -4.28 1.40 10.15
N ASN A 131 -4.00 0.57 11.17
CA ASN A 131 -2.71 0.56 11.88
C ASN A 131 -1.56 0.01 11.04
N ILE A 132 -1.87 -0.75 9.98
CA ILE A 132 -0.90 -1.32 9.04
C ILE A 132 -0.94 -0.63 7.66
N GLY A 133 -1.59 0.53 7.58
CA GLY A 133 -1.71 1.30 6.33
C GLY A 133 -2.48 0.58 5.22
N PHE A 134 -3.46 -0.26 5.59
CA PHE A 134 -4.37 -0.92 4.67
C PHE A 134 -5.79 -0.35 4.83
N ASP A 135 -6.48 -0.08 3.72
CA ASP A 135 -7.82 0.53 3.71
C ASP A 135 -8.96 -0.50 3.68
N GLY A 136 -8.63 -1.80 3.68
CA GLY A 136 -9.62 -2.88 3.54
C GLY A 136 -10.05 -3.15 2.09
N SER A 137 -9.56 -2.39 1.11
CA SER A 137 -9.96 -2.51 -0.29
C SER A 137 -9.12 -3.54 -1.04
N TRP A 138 -9.76 -4.64 -1.45
CA TRP A 138 -9.14 -5.58 -2.38
C TRP A 138 -8.74 -4.93 -3.70
N ALA A 139 -9.61 -4.07 -4.25
CA ALA A 139 -9.35 -3.41 -5.52
C ALA A 139 -8.10 -2.52 -5.42
N THR A 140 -7.96 -1.76 -4.33
CA THR A 140 -6.76 -0.95 -4.07
C THR A 140 -5.52 -1.82 -3.87
N ALA A 141 -5.59 -2.90 -3.08
CA ALA A 141 -4.43 -3.77 -2.88
C ALA A 141 -3.97 -4.45 -4.18
N TYR A 142 -4.93 -4.97 -4.96
CA TYR A 142 -4.63 -5.71 -6.18
C TYR A 142 -4.19 -4.79 -7.31
N HIS A 143 -4.87 -3.66 -7.53
CA HIS A 143 -4.62 -2.76 -8.65
C HIS A 143 -3.79 -1.52 -8.32
N LEU A 144 -3.43 -1.31 -7.04
CA LEU A 144 -2.80 -0.09 -6.49
C LEU A 144 -3.68 1.18 -6.56
N LEU A 145 -4.81 1.10 -7.24
CA LEU A 145 -5.87 2.09 -7.34
C LEU A 145 -7.14 1.33 -7.73
N ASP A 146 -8.27 1.60 -7.07
CA ASP A 146 -9.55 1.02 -7.49
C ASP A 146 -9.88 1.43 -8.94
N PRO A 147 -9.99 0.49 -9.91
CA PRO A 147 -10.35 0.82 -11.28
C PRO A 147 -11.70 1.54 -11.42
N ALA A 148 -12.63 1.35 -10.48
CA ALA A 148 -13.90 2.07 -10.47
C ALA A 148 -13.71 3.58 -10.30
N ALA A 149 -12.65 4.01 -9.61
CA ALA A 149 -12.33 5.43 -9.45
C ALA A 149 -11.99 6.11 -10.78
N LEU A 150 -11.48 5.38 -11.78
CA LEU A 150 -11.17 5.95 -13.10
C LEU A 150 -12.42 6.40 -13.86
N LYS A 151 -13.57 5.76 -13.60
CA LYS A 151 -14.85 6.11 -14.23
C LYS A 151 -15.36 7.49 -13.83
N THR A 152 -14.90 8.02 -12.70
CA THR A 152 -15.24 9.36 -12.22
C THR A 152 -14.24 10.43 -12.69
N MET A 153 -13.22 10.03 -13.46
CA MET A 153 -12.19 10.92 -13.99
C MET A 153 -12.39 11.17 -15.49
N SER A 154 -11.84 12.27 -15.98
CA SER A 154 -11.83 12.59 -17.41
C SER A 154 -10.63 11.95 -18.09
N ALA A 155 -10.88 11.10 -19.09
CA ALA A 155 -9.82 10.56 -19.95
C ALA A 155 -9.21 11.67 -20.82
N SER A 156 -7.87 11.76 -20.81
CA SER A 156 -7.12 12.74 -21.62
C SER A 156 -6.72 12.12 -22.95
N GLY A 157 -7.58 12.27 -23.96
CA GLY A 157 -7.37 11.70 -25.29
C GLY A 157 -7.37 10.17 -25.31
N ALA A 158 -6.94 9.59 -26.42
CA ALA A 158 -6.82 8.14 -26.58
C ALA A 158 -5.57 7.58 -25.89
N ALA A 159 -5.64 6.32 -25.47
CA ALA A 159 -4.51 5.60 -24.91
C ALA A 159 -3.33 5.53 -25.91
N ARG A 160 -2.11 5.73 -25.40
CA ARG A 160 -0.87 5.67 -26.19
C ARG A 160 0.09 4.70 -25.53
N GLY A 161 0.66 3.78 -26.32
CA GLY A 161 1.60 2.78 -25.80
C GLY A 161 1.01 1.89 -24.68
N GLY A 162 -0.29 1.60 -24.74
CA GLY A 162 -1.00 0.83 -23.71
C GLY A 162 -1.33 1.60 -22.42
N VAL A 163 -1.08 2.91 -22.38
CA VAL A 163 -1.34 3.76 -21.21
C VAL A 163 -2.45 4.77 -21.51
N GLN A 164 -3.46 4.82 -20.64
CA GLN A 164 -4.52 5.84 -20.66
C GLN A 164 -4.29 6.86 -19.55
N GLU A 165 -4.26 8.15 -19.90
CA GLU A 165 -4.19 9.22 -18.91
C GLU A 165 -5.59 9.67 -18.48
N TYR A 166 -5.79 9.87 -17.19
CA TYR A 166 -7.00 10.36 -16.56
C TYR A 166 -6.68 11.58 -15.68
N ARG A 167 -7.58 12.56 -15.65
CA ARG A 167 -7.49 13.72 -14.77
C ARG A 167 -8.79 13.94 -14.01
N ALA A 168 -8.69 14.40 -12.77
CA ALA A 168 -9.82 14.86 -11.99
C ALA A 168 -9.40 16.02 -11.10
N LYS A 169 -10.37 16.89 -10.78
CA LYS A 169 -10.25 17.89 -9.73
C LYS A 169 -11.13 17.46 -8.56
N ARG A 170 -10.56 17.42 -7.35
CA ARG A 170 -11.24 17.04 -6.10
C ARG A 170 -11.08 18.17 -5.10
N GLY A 171 -12.06 19.08 -5.06
CA GLY A 171 -11.92 20.32 -4.31
C GLY A 171 -10.74 21.15 -4.83
N ASP A 172 -9.74 21.38 -3.97
CA ASP A 172 -8.51 22.10 -4.33
C ASP A 172 -7.40 21.20 -4.91
N GLU A 173 -7.60 19.89 -4.90
CA GLU A 173 -6.61 18.91 -5.36
C GLU A 173 -6.80 18.60 -6.85
N GLN A 174 -5.71 18.61 -7.61
CA GLN A 174 -5.65 18.08 -8.97
C GLN A 174 -5.00 16.69 -8.92
N VAL A 175 -5.69 15.70 -9.50
CA VAL A 175 -5.23 14.32 -9.56
C VAL A 175 -5.01 13.93 -11.02
N THR A 176 -3.84 13.36 -11.32
CA THR A 176 -3.52 12.75 -12.61
C THR A 176 -3.19 11.27 -12.40
N VAL A 177 -3.76 10.40 -13.22
CA VAL A 177 -3.47 8.96 -13.22
C VAL A 177 -3.04 8.55 -14.62
N GLN A 178 -1.91 7.86 -14.74
CA GLN A 178 -1.52 7.16 -15.97
C GLN A 178 -1.75 5.67 -15.75
N TRP A 179 -2.77 5.12 -16.39
CA TRP A 179 -3.23 3.75 -16.19
C TRP A 179 -2.66 2.81 -17.26
N ASP A 180 -1.97 1.76 -16.83
CA ASP A 180 -1.60 0.66 -17.72
C ASP A 180 -2.83 -0.21 -17.99
N VAL A 181 -3.30 -0.22 -19.24
CA VAL A 181 -4.54 -0.88 -19.63
C VAL A 181 -4.42 -2.40 -19.53
N ALA A 182 -3.28 -2.96 -19.97
CA ALA A 182 -3.07 -4.40 -20.01
C ALA A 182 -2.71 -4.95 -18.62
N GLY A 183 -1.82 -4.25 -17.91
CA GLY A 183 -1.40 -4.60 -16.57
C GLY A 183 -2.43 -4.26 -15.50
N GLN A 184 -3.42 -3.41 -15.78
CA GLN A 184 -4.43 -2.97 -14.81
C GLN A 184 -3.81 -2.47 -13.49
N TYR A 185 -2.91 -1.50 -13.60
CA TYR A 185 -2.32 -0.75 -12.48
C TYR A 185 -1.94 0.66 -12.95
N PRO A 186 -1.85 1.66 -12.05
CA PRO A 186 -1.38 2.98 -12.41
C PRO A 186 0.14 2.98 -12.55
N ARG A 187 0.71 3.41 -13.70
CA ARG A 187 2.14 3.73 -13.81
C ARG A 187 2.50 5.01 -13.06
N LEU A 188 1.53 5.92 -12.92
CA LEU A 188 1.64 7.16 -12.16
C LEU A 188 0.31 7.47 -11.49
N VAL A 189 0.35 7.82 -10.21
CA VAL A 189 -0.71 8.59 -9.53
C VAL A 189 -0.04 9.83 -8.98
N GLN A 190 -0.49 11.00 -9.41
CA GLN A 190 0.00 12.27 -8.89
C GLN A 190 -1.17 13.07 -8.35
N SER A 191 -1.00 13.62 -7.15
CA SER A 191 -1.90 14.62 -6.61
C SER A 191 -1.14 15.86 -6.11
N ARG A 192 -1.77 17.02 -6.25
CA ARG A 192 -1.22 18.32 -5.84
C ARG A 192 -2.37 19.27 -5.51
N ASN A 193 -2.25 20.05 -4.44
CA ASN A 193 -3.19 21.15 -4.16
C ASN A 193 -2.88 22.40 -4.99
N ALA A 194 -3.83 23.32 -5.15
CA ALA A 194 -3.64 24.47 -6.04
C ALA A 194 -2.52 25.41 -5.58
N SER A 195 -2.29 25.51 -4.27
CA SER A 195 -1.20 26.31 -3.68
C SER A 195 0.19 25.69 -3.86
N GLY A 196 0.27 24.41 -4.29
CA GLY A 196 1.52 23.68 -4.48
C GLY A 196 2.26 23.32 -3.18
N THR A 197 1.66 23.57 -2.01
CA THR A 197 2.24 23.26 -0.70
C THR A 197 2.21 21.77 -0.37
N GLN A 198 1.36 21.00 -1.06
CA GLN A 198 1.25 19.56 -0.91
C GLN A 198 1.34 18.87 -2.26
N LYS A 199 2.14 17.80 -2.31
CA LYS A 199 2.32 16.97 -3.50
C LYS A 199 2.51 15.52 -3.07
N LYS A 200 1.80 14.62 -3.73
CA LYS A 200 2.02 13.17 -3.64
C LYS A 200 2.27 12.62 -5.03
N ILE A 201 3.32 11.83 -5.19
CA ILE A 201 3.57 11.05 -6.40
C ILE A 201 3.74 9.59 -5.99
N THR A 202 3.00 8.72 -6.65
CA THR A 202 3.25 7.28 -6.68
C THR A 202 3.64 6.88 -8.10
N ARG A 203 4.84 6.33 -8.28
CA ARG A 203 5.31 5.78 -9.55
C ARG A 203 5.34 4.27 -9.45
N VAL A 204 4.84 3.58 -10.47
CA VAL A 204 4.83 2.12 -10.50
C VAL A 204 5.49 1.64 -11.77
N THR A 205 6.40 0.69 -11.59
CA THR A 205 7.12 0.04 -12.69
C THR A 205 6.97 -1.47 -12.56
N ALA A 206 6.90 -2.15 -13.71
CA ALA A 206 6.96 -3.61 -13.71
C ALA A 206 8.34 -4.07 -13.21
N ALA A 207 8.36 -5.16 -12.46
CA ALA A 207 9.55 -5.80 -11.94
C ALA A 207 9.62 -7.26 -12.43
N ALA A 208 10.80 -7.87 -12.32
CA ALA A 208 10.96 -9.30 -12.58
C ALA A 208 10.11 -10.12 -11.59
N LEU A 209 9.48 -11.19 -12.08
CA LEU A 209 8.71 -12.08 -11.21
C LEU A 209 9.65 -12.78 -10.23
N PRO A 210 9.39 -12.73 -8.91
CA PRO A 210 10.15 -13.52 -7.96
C PRO A 210 9.86 -15.01 -8.18
N GLN A 211 10.92 -15.82 -8.15
CA GLN A 211 10.83 -17.27 -8.21
C GLN A 211 11.61 -17.85 -7.01
N PRO A 212 10.93 -18.49 -6.03
CA PRO A 212 9.48 -18.69 -5.94
C PRO A 212 8.70 -17.40 -5.57
N ALA A 213 7.37 -17.45 -5.64
CA ALA A 213 6.49 -16.39 -5.10
C ALA A 213 6.85 -16.07 -3.62
N PRO A 214 6.78 -14.80 -3.19
CA PRO A 214 7.36 -14.35 -1.93
C PRO A 214 6.75 -15.02 -0.70
N TRP A 215 5.43 -15.24 -0.67
CA TRP A 215 4.75 -15.94 0.42
C TRP A 215 5.20 -17.41 0.58
N ASN A 216 5.82 -18.03 -0.42
CA ASN A 216 6.32 -19.40 -0.25
C ASN A 216 7.41 -19.47 0.82
N ARG A 217 8.13 -18.38 1.08
CA ARG A 217 9.16 -18.31 2.14
C ARG A 217 8.57 -18.42 3.55
N THR A 218 7.27 -18.14 3.72
CA THR A 218 6.60 -18.10 5.03
C THR A 218 5.95 -19.42 5.42
N ARG A 219 6.00 -20.46 4.56
CA ARG A 219 5.47 -21.80 4.89
C ARG A 219 5.97 -22.36 6.22
N PRO A 220 7.25 -22.20 6.63
CA PRO A 220 7.72 -22.70 7.91
C PRO A 220 7.51 -21.72 9.06
N TYR A 221 6.77 -20.61 8.89
CA TYR A 221 6.60 -19.60 9.91
C TYR A 221 5.46 -19.99 10.85
N ALA A 222 5.66 -19.73 12.15
CA ALA A 222 4.62 -19.95 13.15
C ALA A 222 3.55 -18.86 13.05
N LYS A 223 2.34 -19.14 13.53
CA LYS A 223 1.34 -18.11 13.74
C LYS A 223 1.62 -17.40 15.07
N GLY A 224 1.57 -16.08 15.08
CA GLY A 224 1.57 -15.27 16.28
C GLY A 224 0.26 -14.52 16.45
N GLU A 225 0.00 -14.03 17.66
CA GLU A 225 -1.17 -13.19 17.92
C GLU A 225 -0.82 -11.73 17.60
N TYR A 226 -1.71 -11.02 16.92
CA TYR A 226 -1.45 -9.62 16.56
C TYR A 226 -1.24 -8.72 17.79
N THR A 227 -1.86 -9.07 18.93
CA THR A 227 -1.64 -8.39 20.21
C THR A 227 -0.19 -8.50 20.70
N ASP A 228 0.54 -9.56 20.34
CA ASP A 228 1.98 -9.70 20.65
C ASP A 228 2.84 -8.59 20.02
N LEU A 229 2.29 -7.85 19.05
CA LEU A 229 2.96 -6.72 18.40
C LEU A 229 2.68 -5.37 19.09
N MET A 230 1.72 -5.33 20.01
CA MET A 230 1.28 -4.11 20.70
C MET A 230 1.87 -3.95 22.11
N ASP A 231 2.38 -5.03 22.69
CA ASP A 231 3.03 -5.09 24.01
C ASP A 231 4.55 -4.85 23.91
#